data_AF-A0A7X8WW75-F1
#
_entry.id   AF-A0A7X8WW75-F1
#
_cell.length_a   1.000
_cell.length_b   1.000
_cell.length_c   1.000
_cell.angle_alpha   90.00
_cell.angle_beta   90.00
_cell.angle_gamma   90.00
#
_symmetry.space_group_name_H-M   'P 1'
#
loop_
_entity.id
_entity.type
_entity.pdbx_description
1 polymer ?
#
loop_
_entity_poly.entity_id
_entity_poly.type
_entity_poly.pdbx_seq_one_letter_code
_entity_poly.pdbx_strand_id
1 'polypeptide(L)' 'MKAEYVNPFYIATKEVFRLMLNLETQRGDLRVIKDMVPSNDASVLIGVTGDLKGSILFSFSTDMTLEMVKIMSG' A
#
# COMPACT_ATOMS: atom_id res chain seq x y z
N MET A 1 -13.72 -11.43 1.08
CA MET A 1 -13.81 -9.99 1.43
C MET A 1 -14.51 -9.26 0.29
N LYS A 2 -15.47 -8.37 0.56
CA LYS A 2 -16.19 -7.64 -0.49
C LYS A 2 -15.32 -6.50 -1.05
N ALA A 3 -15.48 -6.19 -2.34
CA ALA A 3 -14.73 -5.13 -3.01
C ALA A 3 -14.94 -3.75 -2.37
N GLU A 4 -16.12 -3.51 -1.79
CA GLU A 4 -16.49 -2.27 -1.09
C GLU A 4 -15.54 -1.92 0.07
N TYR A 5 -14.90 -2.93 0.69
CA TYR A 5 -13.94 -2.71 1.77
C TYR A 5 -12.50 -2.53 1.29
N VAL A 6 -12.17 -2.96 0.05
CA VAL A 6 -10.82 -2.84 -0.52
C VAL A 6 -10.64 -1.52 -1.27
N ASN A 7 -11.68 -1.11 -1.99
CA ASN A 7 -11.62 0.04 -2.88
C ASN A 7 -11.22 1.36 -2.18
N PRO A 8 -11.68 1.68 -0.96
CA PRO A 8 -11.28 2.91 -0.28
C PRO A 8 -9.76 2.98 -0.05
N PHE A 9 -9.13 1.88 0.34
CA PHE A 9 -7.68 1.82 0.55
C PHE A 9 -6.93 1.96 -0.78
N TYR A 10 -7.40 1.29 -1.83
CA TYR A 10 -6.80 1.42 -3.16
C TYR A 10 -6.83 2.88 -3.68
N ILE A 11 -8.00 3.54 -3.59
CA ILE A 11 -8.15 4.93 -4.03
C ILE A 11 -7.24 5.85 -3.21
N ALA A 12 -7.24 5.69 -1.88
CA ALA A 12 -6.40 6.49 -0.99
C ALA A 12 -4.91 6.31 -1.30
N THR A 13 -4.45 5.08 -1.54
CA THR A 13 -3.05 4.82 -1.92
C THR A 13 -2.69 5.51 -3.23
N LYS A 14 -3.54 5.42 -4.25
CA LYS A 14 -3.31 6.10 -5.54
C LYS A 14 -3.19 7.61 -5.36
N GLU A 15 -4.08 8.20 -4.56
CA GLU A 15 -4.09 9.63 -4.28
C GLU A 15 -2.83 10.08 -3.53
N VAL A 16 -2.38 9.33 -2.52
CA VAL A 16 -1.14 9.63 -1.79
C VAL A 16 0.06 9.60 -2.72
N PHE A 17 0.16 8.59 -3.60
CA PHE A 17 1.26 8.48 -4.56
C PHE A 17 1.26 9.64 -5.56
N ARG A 18 0.08 10.04 -6.04
CA ARG A 18 -0.03 11.18 -6.94
C ARG A 18 0.35 12.49 -6.26
N LEU A 19 -0.16 12.74 -5.05
CA LEU A 19 0.02 14.02 -4.35
C LEU A 19 1.42 14.17 -3.74
N MET A 20 1.93 13.11 -3.11
CA MET A 20 3.19 13.17 -2.34
C MET A 20 4.41 12.84 -3.18
N LEU A 21 4.26 12.01 -4.22
CA LEU A 21 5.38 11.51 -5.01
C LEU A 21 5.31 11.96 -6.48
N ASN A 22 4.22 12.61 -6.90
CA ASN A 22 3.96 12.92 -8.31
C ASN A 22 4.03 11.66 -9.22
N LEU A 23 3.59 10.51 -8.69
CA LEU A 23 3.60 9.23 -9.37
C LEU A 23 2.17 8.76 -9.73
N GLU A 24 1.95 8.48 -11.01
CA GLU A 24 0.73 7.82 -11.47
C GLU A 24 0.86 6.30 -11.35
N THR A 25 0.15 5.71 -10.39
CA THR A 25 0.19 4.26 -10.13
C THR A 25 -0.89 3.51 -10.91
N GLN A 26 -0.52 2.31 -11.38
CA GLN A 26 -1.42 1.38 -12.05
C GLN A 26 -1.74 0.20 -11.14
N ARG A 27 -2.99 -0.26 -11.18
CA ARG A 27 -3.43 -1.42 -10.42
C ARG A 27 -3.02 -2.70 -11.14
N GLY A 28 -2.25 -3.54 -10.47
CA GLY A 28 -2.02 -4.92 -10.89
C GLY A 28 -3.17 -5.86 -10.52
N ASP A 29 -2.98 -7.16 -10.79
CA ASP A 29 -4.01 -8.17 -10.56
C ASP A 29 -4.36 -8.35 -9.08
N LEU A 30 -5.66 -8.32 -8.78
CA LEU A 30 -6.16 -8.62 -7.45
C LEU A 30 -6.12 -10.13 -7.20
N ARG A 31 -5.44 -10.54 -6.13
CA ARG A 31 -5.31 -11.96 -5.75
C ARG A 31 -5.66 -12.16 -4.28
N VAL A 32 -6.29 -13.28 -3.97
CA VAL A 32 -6.45 -13.77 -2.60
C VAL A 32 -5.27 -14.67 -2.29
N ILE A 33 -4.42 -14.26 -1.35
CA ILE A 33 -3.25 -15.02 -0.92
C ILE A 33 -3.59 -15.78 0.38
N LYS A 34 -3.17 -17.05 0.48
CA LYS A 34 -3.33 -17.85 1.70
C LYS A 34 -2.18 -17.65 2.68
N ASP A 35 -0.96 -17.62 2.15
CA ASP A 35 0.25 -17.38 2.93
C ASP A 35 0.89 -16.09 2.45
N MET A 36 1.07 -15.18 3.38
CA MET A 36 1.72 -13.91 3.12
C MET A 36 3.22 -14.09 3.29
N VAL A 37 3.95 -14.16 2.18
CA VAL A 37 5.42 -14.07 2.20
C VAL A 37 5.77 -12.59 2.02
N PRO A 38 6.30 -11.90 3.05
CA PRO A 38 6.86 -10.57 2.87
C PRO A 38 8.04 -10.72 1.90
N SER A 39 7.85 -10.30 0.66
CA SER A 39 8.87 -10.42 -0.40
C SER A 39 9.69 -9.14 -0.57
N ASN A 40 9.41 -8.13 0.24
CA ASN A 40 9.88 -6.76 0.07
C ASN A 40 10.55 -6.29 1.35
N ASP A 41 11.64 -5.54 1.17
CA ASP A 41 12.58 -5.20 2.25
C ASP A 41 12.01 -4.19 3.25
N ALA A 42 11.10 -3.32 2.82
CA ALA A 42 10.48 -2.30 3.66
C ALA A 42 8.96 -2.47 3.69
N SER A 43 8.39 -2.67 4.88
CA SER A 43 6.94 -2.87 5.04
C SER A 43 6.34 -2.04 6.16
N VAL A 44 5.12 -1.57 5.96
CA VAL A 44 4.32 -0.79 6.91
C VAL A 44 3.02 -1.54 7.19
N LEU A 45 2.77 -1.88 8.45
CA LEU A 45 1.56 -2.56 8.90
C LEU A 45 0.66 -1.57 9.65
N ILE A 46 -0.57 -1.41 9.19
CA ILE A 46 -1.58 -0.55 9.83
C ILE A 46 -2.72 -1.44 10.34
N GLY A 47 -2.93 -1.45 11.64
CA GLY A 47 -4.06 -2.13 12.26
C GLY A 47 -5.34 -1.30 12.17
N VAL A 48 -6.46 -1.96 11.91
CA VAL A 48 -7.80 -1.37 11.87
C VAL A 48 -8.68 -2.07 12.90
N THR A 49 -9.36 -1.27 13.72
CA THR A 49 -10.31 -1.73 14.74
C THR A 49 -11.61 -0.93 14.64
N GLY A 50 -12.75 -1.59 14.81
CA GLY A 50 -14.09 -1.01 14.65
C GLY A 50 -15.04 -2.04 14.03
N ASP A 51 -15.95 -1.58 13.16
CA ASP A 51 -16.87 -2.45 12.40
C ASP A 51 -16.12 -3.46 11.51
N LEU A 52 -14.86 -3.15 11.17
CA LEU A 52 -13.91 -4.05 10.56
C LEU A 52 -12.71 -4.22 11.49
N LYS A 53 -12.26 -5.47 11.63
CA LYS A 53 -11.04 -5.81 12.36
C LYS A 53 -10.07 -6.50 11.40
N GLY A 54 -8.86 -5.96 11.30
CA GLY A 54 -7.83 -6.51 10.43
C GLY A 54 -6.62 -5.60 10.35
N SER A 55 -5.75 -5.88 9.38
CA SER A 55 -4.57 -5.06 9.14
C SER A 55 -4.36 -4.87 7.65
N ILE A 56 -3.74 -3.76 7.30
CA ILE A 56 -3.32 -3.41 5.94
C ILE A 56 -1.79 -3.44 5.94
N LEU A 57 -1.20 -4.18 5.00
CA LEU A 57 0.24 -4.17 4.79
C LEU A 57 0.57 -3.44 3.49
N PHE A 58 1.43 -2.43 3.58
CA PHE A 58 2.16 -1.89 2.45
C PHE A 58 3.57 -2.47 2.45
N SER A 59 4.06 -2.89 1.29
CA SER A 59 5.35 -3.55 1.15
C SER A 59 6.04 -3.06 -0.10
N PHE A 60 7.26 -2.54 0.02
CA PHE A 60 8.02 -1.88 -1.04
C PHE A 60 9.44 -2.42 -1.11
N SER A 61 10.03 -2.43 -2.30
CA SER A 61 11.46 -2.73 -2.46
C SER A 61 12.32 -1.63 -1.81
N THR A 62 13.57 -1.97 -1.47
CA THR A 62 14.53 -0.99 -0.96
C THR A 62 14.68 0.20 -1.91
N ASP A 63 14.87 -0.05 -3.20
CA ASP A 63 15.09 1.00 -4.21
C ASP A 63 13.92 2.00 -4.27
N MET A 64 12.68 1.49 -4.27
CA MET A 64 11.49 2.32 -4.28
C MET A 64 11.38 3.16 -3.01
N THR A 65 11.70 2.56 -1.86
CA THR A 65 11.65 3.25 -0.56
C THR A 65 12.65 4.40 -0.51
N LEU A 66 13.87 4.19 -1.02
CA LEU A 66 14.90 5.23 -1.07
C LEU A 66 14.50 6.40 -1.97
N GLU A 67 13.91 6.13 -3.15
CA GLU A 67 13.44 7.19 -4.03
C GLU A 67 12.26 7.95 -3.41
N MET A 68 11.33 7.26 -2.74
CA MET A 68 10.24 7.91 -1.99
C MET A 68 10.77 8.86 -0.93
N VAL A 69 11.77 8.42 -0.14
CA VAL A 69 12.38 9.26 0.90
C VAL A 69 13.02 10.49 0.27
N LYS A 70 13.80 10.33 -0.81
CA LYS A 70 14.44 11.42 -1.54
C LYS A 70 13.44 12.44 -2.10
N ILE A 71 12.30 12.01 -2.62
CA ILE A 71 11.25 12.93 -3.10
C ILE A 71 10.64 13.70 -1.92
N MET A 72 10.39 13.03 -0.79
CA MET A 72 9.69 13.62 0.35
C MET A 72 10.59 14.46 1.26
N SER A 73 11.91 14.26 1.26
CA SER A 73 12.86 14.99 2.09
C SER A 73 13.37 16.30 1.50
N GLY A 74 13.13 16.54 0.20
CA GLY A 74 13.88 17.53 -0.58
C GLY A 74 15.33 17.10 -0.81
#